data_AF-A0A558QWL5-F1
#
_entry.id   AF-A0A558QWL5-F1
#
_cell.length_a   1.000
_cell.length_b   1.000
_cell.length_c   1.000
_cell.angle_alpha   90.00
_cell.angle_beta   90.00
_cell.angle_gamma   90.00
#
_symmetry.space_group_name_H-M   'P 1'
#
loop_
_entity.id
_entity.type
_entity.pdbx_description
1 polymer ?
#
loop_
_entity_poly.entity_id
_entity_poly.type
_entity_poly.pdbx_seq_one_letter_code
_entity_poly.pdbx_strand_id
1 'polypeptide(L)'
;MVLLTALAGATNSSPSAAQVLNKTPPGLQGRYITSPEFPNPIYVVPIGPRDTRTPRQRCLDAEIAKVGGSASPLAQATIDLKCSQR
;
A
#
# COMPACT_ATOMS: atom_id res chain seq x y z
N MET A 1 -13.99 -30.48 54.36
CA MET A 1 -12.90 -31.33 53.79
C MET A 1 -13.24 -31.58 52.33
N VAL A 2 -12.25 -31.50 51.44
CA VAL A 2 -12.26 -31.81 49.99
C VAL A 2 -12.51 -30.64 48.99
N LEU A 3 -11.38 -30.03 48.63
CA LEU A 3 -10.81 -29.71 47.30
C LEU A 3 -11.45 -28.78 46.23
N LEU A 4 -10.55 -27.87 45.80
CA LEU A 4 -10.39 -27.01 44.62
C LEU A 4 -10.98 -27.47 43.27
N THR A 5 -11.34 -26.50 42.40
CA THR A 5 -10.61 -26.20 41.14
C THR A 5 -11.06 -24.90 40.48
N ALA A 6 -10.07 -24.18 39.95
CA ALA A 6 -10.19 -22.94 39.18
C ALA A 6 -10.36 -23.23 37.69
N LEU A 7 -11.09 -22.36 36.97
CA LEU A 7 -10.90 -22.16 35.53
C LEU A 7 -10.89 -20.65 35.23
N ALA A 8 -9.68 -20.17 34.94
CA ALA A 8 -9.42 -18.97 34.19
C ALA A 8 -9.75 -19.20 32.71
N GLY A 9 -10.23 -18.18 31.99
CA GLY A 9 -10.53 -18.32 30.56
C GLY A 9 -10.98 -17.05 29.84
N ALA A 10 -10.09 -16.07 29.79
CA ALA A 10 -9.91 -15.05 28.75
C ALA A 10 -11.15 -14.32 28.18
N THR A 11 -11.33 -13.08 28.63
CA THR A 11 -12.06 -12.03 27.91
C THR A 11 -11.43 -11.82 26.54
N ASN A 12 -12.18 -12.11 25.47
CA ASN A 12 -11.77 -11.91 24.09
C ASN A 12 -11.92 -10.42 23.72
N SER A 13 -11.08 -9.57 24.29
CA SER A 13 -10.97 -8.16 23.92
C SER A 13 -10.04 -8.04 22.72
N SER A 14 -10.61 -8.09 21.52
CA SER A 14 -9.94 -7.73 20.27
C SER A 14 -9.41 -6.29 20.36
N PRO A 15 -8.10 -6.04 20.19
CA PRO A 15 -7.62 -4.67 20.07
C PRO A 15 -7.97 -4.13 18.67
N SER A 16 -8.72 -3.03 18.67
CA SER A 16 -8.95 -2.18 17.50
C SER A 16 -7.63 -1.78 16.85
N ALA A 17 -7.31 -2.36 15.70
CA ALA A 17 -6.28 -1.82 14.83
C ALA A 17 -6.84 -0.57 14.16
N ALA A 18 -6.69 0.58 14.82
CA ALA A 18 -6.73 1.88 14.17
C ALA A 18 -5.63 1.89 13.11
N GLN A 19 -5.99 1.58 11.86
CA GLN A 19 -5.06 1.71 10.75
C GLN A 19 -4.88 3.19 10.46
N VAL A 20 -3.82 3.74 11.05
CA VAL A 20 -3.19 4.98 10.62
C VAL A 20 -3.00 4.87 9.11
N LEU A 21 -3.63 5.79 8.36
CA LEU A 21 -3.40 6.03 6.94
C LEU A 21 -1.97 6.53 6.77
N ASN A 22 -0.99 5.64 6.91
CA ASN A 22 0.39 5.96 6.60
C ASN A 22 0.56 5.79 5.08
N LYS A 23 0.47 6.92 4.37
CA LYS A 23 0.71 7.01 2.94
C LYS A 23 2.21 6.82 2.68
N THR A 24 2.65 5.58 2.74
CA THR A 24 3.93 5.13 2.17
C THR A 24 3.62 3.82 1.47
N PRO A 25 3.66 3.74 0.13
CA PRO A 25 3.52 2.45 -0.54
C PRO A 25 4.63 1.54 0.02
N PRO A 26 4.29 0.35 0.57
CA PRO A 26 5.32 -0.55 1.04
C PRO A 26 6.22 -0.83 -0.16
N GLY A 27 7.48 -0.41 -0.05
CA GLY A 27 8.51 -0.90 -0.96
C GLY A 27 8.38 -2.42 -1.00
N LEU A 28 8.41 -2.98 -2.20
CA LEU A 28 8.21 -4.39 -2.53
C LEU A 28 9.33 -5.24 -1.90
N GLN A 29 9.38 -5.33 -0.58
CA GLN A 29 10.35 -6.15 0.14
C GLN A 29 9.82 -7.58 0.08
N GLY A 30 10.41 -8.38 -0.81
CA GLY A 30 10.09 -9.80 -0.94
C GLY A 30 10.31 -10.52 0.39
N ARG A 31 9.36 -11.39 0.75
CA ARG A 31 9.42 -12.20 1.97
C ARG A 31 9.68 -13.65 1.59
N TYR A 32 10.60 -14.29 2.29
CA TYR A 32 10.80 -15.74 2.18
C TYR A 32 9.77 -16.46 3.06
N ILE A 33 9.17 -17.51 2.53
CA ILE A 33 8.30 -18.41 3.29
C ILE A 33 8.90 -19.81 3.21
N THR A 34 9.26 -20.36 4.37
CA THR A 34 9.65 -21.77 4.51
C THR A 34 8.37 -22.56 4.72
N SER A 35 7.96 -23.33 3.71
CA SER A 35 6.78 -24.21 3.77
C SER A 35 7.25 -25.67 3.81
N PRO A 36 6.68 -26.54 4.66
CA PRO A 36 7.02 -27.96 4.68
C PRO A 36 6.63 -28.69 3.38
N GLU A 37 5.79 -28.08 2.54
CA GLU A 37 5.36 -28.64 1.26
C GLU A 37 6.43 -28.50 0.16
N PHE A 38 7.39 -27.59 0.33
CA PHE A 38 8.42 -27.31 -0.67
C PHE A 38 9.82 -27.41 -0.04
N PRO A 39 10.75 -28.17 -0.65
CA PRO A 39 12.10 -28.34 -0.10
C PRO A 39 12.95 -27.06 -0.11
N ASN A 40 12.52 -26.02 -0.85
CA ASN A 40 13.23 -24.76 -0.99
C ASN A 40 12.33 -23.58 -0.58
N PRO A 41 12.90 -22.50 0.01
CA PRO A 41 12.13 -21.32 0.40
C PRO A 41 11.49 -20.66 -0.81
N ILE A 42 10.21 -20.29 -0.68
CA ILE A 42 9.47 -19.57 -1.73
C ILE A 42 9.64 -18.07 -1.52
N TYR A 43 10.03 -17.37 -2.59
CA TYR A 43 10.07 -15.91 -2.64
C TYR A 43 8.69 -15.37 -2.99
N VAL A 44 8.06 -14.66 -2.05
CA VAL A 44 6.79 -13.99 -2.27
C VAL A 44 7.05 -12.48 -2.35
N VAL A 45 6.79 -11.91 -3.52
CA VAL A 45 6.81 -10.45 -3.71
C VAL A 45 5.39 -9.94 -3.49
N PRO A 46 5.14 -9.06 -2.51
CA PRO A 46 3.82 -8.45 -2.35
C PRO A 46 3.49 -7.65 -3.60
N ILE A 47 2.49 -8.05 -4.38
CA ILE A 47 2.09 -7.28 -5.55
C ILE A 47 1.18 -6.16 -5.05
N GLY A 48 1.69 -4.93 -4.98
CA GLY A 48 0.87 -3.76 -4.69
C GLY A 48 -0.22 -3.55 -5.75
N PRO A 49 -1.25 -2.73 -5.47
CA PRO A 49 -2.28 -2.42 -6.45
C PRO A 49 -1.62 -1.91 -7.74
N ARG A 50 -1.91 -2.59 -8.86
CA ARG A 50 -1.36 -2.23 -10.16
C ARG A 50 -1.86 -0.84 -10.53
N ASP A 51 -0.94 0.06 -10.89
CA ASP A 51 -1.34 1.36 -11.44
C ASP A 51 -2.07 1.13 -12.77
N THR A 52 -3.37 1.45 -12.77
CA THR A 52 -4.24 1.31 -13.94
C THR A 52 -4.27 2.57 -14.80
N ARG A 53 -3.59 3.65 -14.36
CA ARG A 53 -3.54 4.90 -15.10
C ARG A 53 -2.73 4.74 -16.38
N THR A 54 -3.21 5.40 -17.43
CA THR A 54 -2.47 5.50 -18.69
C THR A 54 -1.16 6.27 -18.49
N PRO A 55 -0.15 6.08 -19.37
CA PRO A 55 1.09 6.84 -19.30
C PRO A 55 0.87 8.35 -19.26
N ARG A 56 -0.10 8.86 -20.03
CA ARG A 56 -0.51 10.27 -20.04
C ARG A 56 -1.09 10.71 -18.70
N GLN A 57 -2.01 9.95 -18.11
CA GLN A 57 -2.58 10.28 -16.79
C GLN A 57 -1.50 10.34 -15.71
N ARG A 58 -0.55 9.40 -15.68
CA ARG A 58 0.56 9.47 -14.73
C ARG A 58 1.43 10.71 -14.92
N CYS A 59 1.63 11.14 -16.17
CA CYS A 59 2.34 12.38 -16.46
C CYS A 59 1.58 13.60 -15.93
N LEU A 60 0.28 13.69 -16.21
CA LEU A 60 -0.57 14.78 -15.75
C LEU A 60 -0.57 14.86 -14.22
N ASP A 61 -0.80 13.75 -13.54
CA ASP A 61 -0.79 13.69 -12.06
C ASP A 61 0.55 14.15 -11.48
N ALA A 62 1.66 13.74 -12.09
CA ALA A 62 2.99 14.11 -11.63
C ALA A 62 3.28 15.61 -11.84
N GLU A 63 2.84 16.20 -12.94
CA GLU A 63 3.04 17.62 -13.22
C GLU A 63 2.10 18.51 -12.40
N ILE A 64 0.84 18.11 -12.23
CA ILE A 64 -0.11 18.81 -11.34
C ILE A 64 0.40 18.78 -9.89
N ALA A 65 0.93 17.63 -9.43
CA ALA A 65 1.53 17.52 -8.11
C ALA A 65 2.73 18.44 -7.91
N LYS A 66 3.52 18.71 -8.96
CA LYS A 66 4.65 19.67 -8.90
C LYS A 66 4.19 21.12 -8.79
N VAL A 67 3.08 21.47 -9.42
CA VAL A 67 2.51 22.83 -9.34
C VAL A 67 1.94 23.10 -7.95
N GLY A 68 1.44 22.07 -7.25
CA GLY A 68 1.04 22.18 -5.84
C GLY A 68 -0.21 23.04 -5.60
N GLY A 69 -1.02 23.28 -6.65
CA GLY A 69 -2.21 24.13 -6.60
C GLY A 69 -2.97 24.12 -7.92
N SER A 70 -3.91 25.06 -8.10
CA SER A 70 -4.61 25.24 -9.38
C SER A 70 -3.65 25.83 -10.41
N ALA A 71 -3.30 25.05 -11.43
CA ALA A 71 -2.51 25.53 -12.56
C ALA A 71 -3.24 26.70 -13.24
N SER A 72 -2.50 27.76 -13.56
CA SER A 72 -3.03 28.81 -14.44
C SER A 72 -3.32 28.21 -15.82
N PRO A 73 -4.20 28.82 -16.64
CA PRO A 73 -4.55 28.27 -17.96
C PRO A 73 -3.32 28.00 -18.85
N LEU A 74 -2.30 28.87 -18.78
CA LEU A 74 -1.04 28.71 -19.50
C LEU A 74 -0.21 27.53 -18.99
N ALA A 75 -0.14 27.35 -17.66
CA ALA A 75 0.54 26.22 -17.06
C ALA A 75 -0.16 24.91 -17.42
N GLN A 76 -1.49 24.90 -17.43
CA GLN A 76 -2.27 23.73 -17.83
C GLN A 76 -2.02 23.33 -19.28
N ALA A 77 -1.98 24.30 -20.21
CA ALA A 77 -1.65 24.04 -21.61
C ALA A 77 -0.23 23.49 -21.79
N THR A 78 0.72 24.01 -21.02
CA THR A 78 2.11 23.52 -21.03
C THR A 78 2.21 22.08 -20.52
N ILE A 79 1.48 21.77 -19.44
CA ILE A 79 1.42 20.41 -18.87
C ILE A 79 0.80 19.44 -19.89
N ASP A 80 -0.30 19.81 -20.53
CA ASP A 80 -0.96 18.95 -21.52
C ASP A 80 -0.05 18.69 -22.73
N LEU A 81 0.63 19.73 -23.23
CA LEU A 81 1.59 19.60 -24.33
C LEU A 81 2.79 18.71 -23.94
N LYS A 82 3.26 18.79 -22.71
CA LYS A 82 4.34 17.94 -22.20
C LYS A 82 3.90 16.48 -22.08
N CYS A 83 2.65 16.23 -21.70
CA CYS A 83 2.13 14.89 -21.48
C CYS A 83 1.52 14.24 -22.73
N SER A 84 1.24 15.00 -23.80
CA SER A 84 0.81 14.47 -25.09
C SER A 84 1.98 13.98 -25.96
N GLN A 85 3.18 14.52 -25.76
CA GLN A 85 4.39 14.17 -26.51
C GLN A 85 5.18 13.00 -25.90
N ARG A 86 4.58 12.23 -24.98
CA ARG A 86 5.25 11.20 -24.17
C ARG A 86 4.78 9.79 -24.48
#